data_AF-S3D963-F1
#
_entry.id   AF-S3D963-F1
#
_cell.length_a   1.000
_cell.length_b   1.000
_cell.length_c   1.000
_cell.angle_alpha   90.00
_cell.angle_beta   90.00
_cell.angle_gamma   90.00
#
_symmetry.space_group_name_H-M   'P 1'
#
loop_
_entity.id
_entity.type
_entity.pdbx_description
1 polymer ?
#
loop_
_entity_poly.entity_id
_entity_poly.type
_entity_poly.pdbx_seq_one_letter_code
_entity_poly.pdbx_strand_id
1 'polypeptide(L)'
;MHPGVTHKASHRTIRETSQPSTSKSFHGLPPQPYSQGRPQQEPSPIEGPPPFEEHRPFTPPPLERSPSPVEDERQLHLHTQHSSDDEDEDIIEVRPRRRPDVPFFSTIFGPRRERDEMYGGRPFYQFDMELVEERERCSAACWKFNNAMNPSLGLSSVERSRLFKEILQPRDELNLAPINDTDVVGEQVSVEAPFHADYGYNIQIGSEVFIGRNCHISDSMSVSIGNRVYIGPNVSFHTTRLASDGSLREGVHSALYGSGITIGDNVYIEGNVTILAGVNIGHGTVIRAGSVVSAE
;
A
#
# COMPACT_ATOMS: atom_id res chain seq x y z
N MET A 1 -74.28 -0.87 8.25
CA MET A 1 -74.48 -1.44 9.61
C MET A 1 -73.11 -1.65 10.24
N HIS A 2 -72.72 -0.83 11.22
CA HIS A 2 -71.73 -1.22 12.25
C HIS A 2 -72.44 -2.14 13.28
N PRO A 3 -71.76 -2.98 14.12
CA PRO A 3 -70.49 -2.75 14.84
C PRO A 3 -69.59 -4.02 14.87
N GLY A 4 -68.48 -4.20 15.58
CA GLY A 4 -67.68 -3.46 16.55
C GLY A 4 -66.65 -4.48 17.10
N VAL A 5 -65.36 -4.13 17.13
CA VAL A 5 -64.29 -4.99 17.66
C VAL A 5 -64.10 -4.66 19.14
N THR A 6 -64.32 -5.64 20.02
CA THR A 6 -64.12 -5.54 21.47
C THR A 6 -62.84 -6.26 21.88
N HIS A 7 -62.06 -5.59 22.72
CA HIS A 7 -60.90 -6.13 23.43
C HIS A 7 -61.31 -7.26 24.40
N LYS A 8 -60.49 -8.31 24.50
CA LYS A 8 -60.33 -9.11 25.73
C LYS A 8 -58.87 -9.38 26.01
N ALA A 9 -58.38 -8.75 27.08
CA ALA A 9 -57.16 -9.09 27.79
C ALA A 9 -57.36 -10.40 28.55
N SER A 10 -56.34 -11.27 28.55
CA SER A 10 -56.30 -12.48 29.37
C SER A 10 -55.26 -12.31 30.46
N HIS A 11 -55.74 -12.24 31.71
CA HIS A 11 -54.95 -12.30 32.93
C HIS A 11 -54.27 -13.66 33.06
N ARG A 12 -52.97 -13.68 33.40
CA ARG A 12 -52.36 -14.84 34.05
C ARG A 12 -51.57 -14.41 35.28
N THR A 13 -52.00 -14.99 36.40
CA THR A 13 -51.61 -14.71 37.77
C THR A 13 -50.24 -15.27 38.13
N ILE A 14 -49.55 -14.52 38.99
CA ILE A 14 -48.28 -14.78 39.66
C ILE A 14 -48.31 -16.10 40.45
N ARG A 15 -47.21 -16.88 40.36
CA ARG A 15 -46.77 -17.79 41.43
C ARG A 15 -45.26 -17.67 41.61
N GLU A 16 -44.87 -17.04 42.70
CA GLU A 16 -43.53 -17.10 43.29
C GLU A 16 -43.24 -18.53 43.75
N THR A 17 -42.05 -19.03 43.43
CA THR A 17 -41.46 -20.20 44.08
C THR A 17 -40.08 -19.80 44.60
N SER A 18 -39.99 -19.78 45.92
CA SER A 18 -38.82 -19.52 46.73
C SER A 18 -38.12 -20.84 47.07
N GLN A 19 -36.78 -20.80 47.13
CA GLN A 19 -35.83 -21.56 47.99
C GLN A 19 -34.47 -21.74 47.30
N PRO A 20 -33.35 -21.98 48.03
CA PRO A 20 -32.78 -21.16 49.08
C PRO A 20 -31.29 -20.83 48.82
N SER A 21 -30.79 -19.75 49.41
CA SER A 21 -29.38 -19.33 49.37
C SER A 21 -28.53 -20.11 50.37
N THR A 22 -27.53 -20.85 49.88
CA THR A 22 -26.47 -21.43 50.72
C THR A 22 -25.26 -20.50 50.73
N SER A 23 -25.01 -19.92 51.90
CA SER A 23 -23.82 -19.14 52.23
C SER A 23 -22.55 -19.99 52.17
N LYS A 24 -21.56 -19.59 51.37
CA LYS A 24 -20.17 -19.99 51.56
C LYS A 24 -19.35 -18.73 51.86
N SER A 25 -18.91 -18.66 53.10
CA SER A 25 -17.93 -17.73 53.65
C SER A 25 -16.60 -17.88 52.91
N PHE A 26 -16.14 -16.82 52.24
CA PHE A 26 -14.74 -16.68 51.86
C PHE A 26 -14.03 -15.86 52.93
N HIS A 27 -13.07 -16.52 53.58
CA HIS A 27 -12.13 -15.90 54.51
C HIS A 27 -11.34 -14.80 53.79
N GLY A 28 -11.28 -13.63 54.43
CA GLY A 28 -10.45 -12.51 54.00
C GLY A 28 -8.97 -12.88 54.01
N LEU A 29 -8.27 -12.45 52.96
CA LEU A 29 -6.82 -12.44 52.91
C LEU A 29 -6.28 -11.43 53.95
N PRO A 30 -5.15 -11.71 54.63
CA PRO A 30 -4.55 -10.77 55.56
C PRO A 30 -4.03 -9.53 54.81
N PRO A 31 -4.05 -8.34 55.44
CA PRO A 31 -3.60 -7.12 54.80
C PRO A 31 -2.08 -7.15 54.55
N GLN A 32 -1.67 -6.83 53.33
CA GLN A 32 -0.29 -6.62 52.94
C GLN A 32 0.28 -5.39 53.68
N PRO A 33 1.53 -5.41 54.18
CA PRO A 33 2.13 -4.23 54.77
C PRO A 33 2.35 -3.14 53.71
N TYR A 34 1.93 -1.92 54.04
CA TYR A 34 2.14 -0.72 53.23
C TYR A 34 3.63 -0.57 52.88
N SER A 35 3.97 -0.66 51.58
CA SER A 35 5.26 -0.21 51.10
C SER A 35 5.31 1.31 51.22
N GLN A 36 6.32 1.81 51.92
CA GLN A 36 6.56 3.25 52.00
C GLN A 36 6.83 3.79 50.59
N GLY A 37 6.07 4.82 50.21
CA GLY A 37 6.22 5.49 48.92
C GLY A 37 7.64 6.03 48.75
N ARG A 38 8.19 5.85 47.54
CA ARG A 38 9.39 6.59 47.11
C ARG A 38 9.12 8.10 47.21
N PRO A 39 10.11 8.92 47.60
CA PRO A 39 10.00 10.37 47.44
C PRO A 39 9.73 10.68 45.96
N GLN A 40 8.70 11.47 45.68
CA GLN A 40 8.49 12.06 44.36
C GLN A 40 9.67 13.00 44.09
N GLN A 41 10.48 12.69 43.07
CA GLN A 41 11.38 13.68 42.48
C GLN A 41 10.50 14.65 41.68
N GLU A 42 10.58 15.93 42.01
CA GLU A 42 10.05 16.98 41.14
C GLU A 42 10.71 16.87 39.76
N PRO A 43 9.95 16.96 38.66
CA PRO A 43 10.53 16.95 37.33
C PRO A 43 11.37 18.21 37.12
N SER A 44 12.60 18.03 36.65
CA SER A 44 13.46 19.14 36.23
C SER A 44 12.76 19.98 35.15
N PRO A 45 12.95 21.32 35.14
CA PRO A 45 12.42 22.16 34.06
C PRO A 45 12.91 21.69 32.70
N ILE A 46 12.00 21.55 31.74
CA ILE A 46 12.34 21.29 30.33
C ILE A 46 12.97 22.59 29.80
N GLU A 47 14.26 22.56 29.49
CA GLU A 47 14.89 23.64 28.73
C GLU A 47 14.23 23.73 27.35
N GLY A 48 13.76 24.94 27.01
CA GLY A 48 13.16 25.21 25.71
C GLY A 48 14.16 24.97 24.57
N PRO A 49 13.68 24.69 23.35
CA PRO A 49 14.56 24.49 22.20
C PRO A 49 15.46 25.72 21.99
N PRO A 50 16.72 25.53 21.56
CA PRO A 50 17.60 26.65 21.24
C PRO A 50 16.96 27.53 20.16
N PRO A 51 17.22 28.86 20.16
CA PRO A 51 16.73 29.75 19.11
C PRO A 51 17.21 29.27 17.74
N PHE A 52 16.34 29.35 16.73
CA PHE A 52 16.69 29.09 15.34
C PHE A 52 17.86 30.00 14.92
N GLU A 53 19.02 29.41 14.64
CA GLU A 53 20.07 30.10 13.89
C GLU A 53 19.60 30.29 12.45
N GLU A 54 19.56 31.55 11.98
CA GLU A 54 19.29 31.86 10.58
C GLU A 54 20.34 31.18 9.70
N HIS A 55 19.91 30.16 8.96
CA HIS A 55 20.74 29.48 7.96
C HIS A 55 21.27 30.51 6.95
N ARG A 56 22.60 30.70 6.94
CA ARG A 56 23.28 31.39 5.83
C ARG A 56 22.98 30.65 4.52
N PRO A 57 22.71 31.34 3.41
CA PRO A 57 22.49 30.69 2.12
C PRO A 57 23.71 29.85 1.72
N PHE A 58 23.47 28.58 1.38
CA PHE A 58 24.48 27.70 0.81
C PHE A 58 25.02 28.30 -0.50
N THR A 59 26.33 28.55 -0.56
CA THR A 59 27.01 29.01 -1.77
C THR A 59 27.78 27.81 -2.35
N PRO A 60 27.44 27.28 -3.53
CA PRO A 60 28.17 26.16 -4.12
C PRO A 60 29.59 26.59 -4.55
N PRO A 61 30.60 25.72 -4.43
CA PRO A 61 31.95 26.01 -4.94
C PRO A 61 31.97 26.04 -6.48
N PRO A 62 32.91 26.77 -7.12
CA PRO A 62 33.00 26.84 -8.58
C PRO A 62 33.38 25.49 -9.20
N LEU A 63 32.75 25.17 -10.33
CA LEU A 63 33.06 23.99 -11.15
C LEU A 63 34.47 24.13 -11.76
N GLU A 64 35.41 23.29 -11.34
CA GLU A 64 36.70 23.14 -12.02
C GLU A 64 36.50 22.41 -13.36
N ARG A 65 36.95 23.05 -14.45
CA ARG A 65 36.97 22.43 -15.79
C ARG A 65 38.17 21.50 -15.90
N SER A 66 37.92 20.21 -16.03
CA SER A 66 38.91 19.22 -16.48
C SER A 66 39.22 19.40 -17.98
N PRO A 67 40.49 19.26 -18.43
CA PRO A 67 40.87 19.47 -19.82
C PRO A 67 40.46 18.30 -20.72
N SER A 68 40.07 18.63 -21.95
CA SER A 68 39.70 17.73 -23.04
C SER A 68 40.92 16.98 -23.63
N PRO A 69 40.77 15.72 -24.07
CA PRO A 69 41.86 14.97 -24.68
C PRO A 69 42.05 15.36 -26.15
N VAL A 70 43.33 15.41 -26.53
CA VAL A 70 43.90 15.80 -27.82
C VAL A 70 43.62 14.73 -28.88
N GLU A 71 43.24 15.18 -30.07
CA GLU A 71 43.14 14.43 -31.32
C GLU A 71 44.54 14.02 -31.82
N ASP A 72 44.71 12.76 -32.23
CA ASP A 72 45.86 12.36 -33.05
C ASP A 72 45.35 11.53 -34.23
N GLU A 73 45.23 12.20 -35.38
CA GLU A 73 44.98 11.60 -36.68
C GLU A 73 46.26 10.93 -37.20
N ARG A 74 46.20 9.62 -37.47
CA ARG A 74 47.04 9.00 -38.51
C ARG A 74 46.20 8.09 -39.39
N GLN A 75 46.07 8.52 -40.64
CA GLN A 75 45.41 7.82 -41.73
C GLN A 75 46.22 6.63 -42.28
N LEU A 76 45.49 5.81 -43.06
CA LEU A 76 45.87 5.07 -44.28
C LEU A 76 46.49 3.67 -44.13
N HIS A 77 45.72 2.61 -44.41
CA HIS A 77 45.62 2.03 -45.76
C HIS A 77 44.60 0.87 -45.85
N LEU A 78 43.87 0.87 -46.96
CA LEU A 78 42.99 -0.17 -47.47
C LEU A 78 43.84 -1.31 -48.07
N HIS A 79 43.60 -2.58 -47.70
CA HIS A 79 43.87 -3.75 -48.56
C HIS A 79 42.93 -4.92 -48.21
N THR A 80 42.27 -5.39 -49.26
CA THR A 80 41.38 -6.56 -49.36
C THR A 80 42.15 -7.87 -49.13
N GLN A 81 41.55 -8.89 -48.48
CA GLN A 81 41.38 -10.27 -49.00
C GLN A 81 40.94 -11.29 -47.93
N HIS A 82 40.17 -12.29 -48.38
CA HIS A 82 39.71 -13.51 -47.70
C HIS A 82 40.84 -14.38 -47.15
N SER A 83 40.59 -15.09 -46.04
CA SER A 83 40.65 -16.56 -45.98
C SER A 83 40.13 -17.09 -44.63
N SER A 84 39.57 -18.29 -44.69
CA SER A 84 39.20 -19.19 -43.60
C SER A 84 40.42 -19.63 -42.77
N ASP A 85 40.19 -20.05 -41.52
CA ASP A 85 40.43 -21.43 -41.04
C ASP A 85 40.26 -21.50 -39.51
N ASP A 86 39.66 -22.60 -39.07
CA ASP A 86 39.40 -23.02 -37.69
C ASP A 86 40.68 -23.31 -36.91
N GLU A 87 40.75 -23.00 -35.61
CA GLU A 87 41.41 -23.85 -34.60
C GLU A 87 40.71 -23.72 -33.22
N ASP A 88 40.26 -24.86 -32.71
CA ASP A 88 39.81 -25.10 -31.34
C ASP A 88 41.01 -25.09 -30.38
N GLU A 89 40.94 -24.33 -29.28
CA GLU A 89 41.78 -24.58 -28.10
C GLU A 89 40.97 -24.53 -26.79
N ASP A 90 41.34 -25.44 -25.91
CA ASP A 90 40.61 -25.98 -24.76
C ASP A 90 40.21 -24.97 -23.66
N ILE A 91 39.01 -25.22 -23.14
CA ILE A 91 38.39 -24.57 -21.98
C ILE A 91 39.14 -24.96 -20.70
N ILE A 92 39.89 -24.02 -20.11
CA ILE A 92 40.15 -24.02 -18.66
C ILE A 92 38.96 -23.33 -17.99
N GLU A 93 38.06 -24.14 -17.42
CA GLU A 93 36.86 -23.69 -16.71
C GLU A 93 37.22 -23.03 -15.36
N VAL A 94 37.75 -21.80 -15.39
CA VAL A 94 37.60 -20.90 -14.25
C VAL A 94 36.24 -20.24 -14.42
N ARG A 95 35.17 -20.82 -13.85
CA ARG A 95 33.83 -20.20 -13.87
C ARG A 95 33.91 -18.80 -13.24
N PRO A 96 33.79 -17.70 -14.01
CA PRO A 96 33.36 -16.45 -13.43
C PRO A 96 31.86 -16.65 -13.17
N ARG A 97 31.36 -16.26 -11.99
CA ARG A 97 29.91 -16.19 -11.74
C ARG A 97 29.30 -15.23 -12.78
N ARG A 98 28.84 -15.76 -13.92
CA ARG A 98 28.09 -15.00 -14.92
C ARG A 98 26.75 -14.63 -14.27
N ARG A 99 26.62 -13.37 -13.87
CA ARG A 99 25.31 -12.72 -13.72
C ARG A 99 24.70 -12.67 -15.12
N PRO A 100 23.41 -13.03 -15.31
CA PRO A 100 22.76 -12.76 -16.59
C PRO A 100 22.52 -11.27 -16.72
N ASP A 101 22.86 -10.72 -17.88
CA ASP A 101 22.56 -9.35 -18.30
C ASP A 101 21.09 -9.01 -18.07
N VAL A 102 20.81 -7.96 -17.31
CA VAL A 102 19.48 -7.31 -17.29
C VAL A 102 19.63 -5.92 -17.92
N PRO A 103 19.15 -5.71 -19.15
CA PRO A 103 19.20 -4.39 -19.78
C PRO A 103 18.15 -3.43 -19.21
N PHE A 104 18.41 -2.13 -19.41
CA PHE A 104 17.74 -0.97 -18.83
C PHE A 104 16.25 -0.78 -19.22
N PHE A 105 15.68 -1.65 -20.06
CA PHE A 105 14.23 -1.74 -20.29
C PHE A 105 13.94 -3.20 -20.64
N SER A 106 13.15 -3.88 -19.81
CA SER A 106 12.76 -5.28 -20.06
C SER A 106 12.10 -5.37 -21.42
N THR A 107 12.85 -5.93 -22.37
CA THR A 107 12.41 -6.26 -23.71
C THR A 107 12.93 -7.66 -23.99
N ILE A 108 12.02 -8.64 -24.16
CA ILE A 108 12.08 -9.79 -25.10
C ILE A 108 11.35 -11.05 -24.57
N PHE A 109 10.68 -11.75 -25.50
CA PHE A 109 9.98 -13.03 -25.33
C PHE A 109 10.80 -14.11 -24.59
N GLY A 110 10.19 -14.67 -23.54
CA GLY A 110 10.65 -15.79 -22.72
C GLY A 110 9.57 -16.17 -21.68
N PRO A 111 9.69 -17.31 -20.96
CA PRO A 111 8.60 -17.86 -20.15
C PRO A 111 8.34 -17.15 -18.81
N ARG A 112 9.08 -16.09 -18.46
CA ARG A 112 9.01 -15.44 -17.13
C ARG A 112 8.64 -13.97 -17.29
N ARG A 113 7.45 -13.60 -16.84
CA ARG A 113 6.91 -12.23 -16.91
C ARG A 113 7.07 -11.58 -15.53
N GLU A 114 7.50 -10.31 -15.47
CA GLU A 114 7.69 -9.60 -14.20
C GLU A 114 6.39 -9.47 -13.39
N ARG A 115 5.26 -9.44 -14.09
CA ARG A 115 3.92 -9.56 -13.51
C ARG A 115 3.71 -10.86 -12.73
N ASP A 116 4.18 -12.00 -13.26
CA ASP A 116 4.05 -13.30 -12.59
C ASP A 116 4.98 -13.41 -11.37
N GLU A 117 6.12 -12.70 -11.42
CA GLU A 117 7.02 -12.56 -10.28
C GLU A 117 6.41 -11.70 -9.18
N MET A 118 5.85 -10.55 -9.55
CA MET A 118 5.11 -9.65 -8.67
C MET A 118 4.01 -10.40 -7.94
N TYR A 119 3.07 -11.03 -8.65
CA TYR A 119 1.99 -11.80 -8.00
C TYR A 119 2.48 -12.98 -7.17
N GLY A 120 3.60 -13.58 -7.56
CA GLY A 120 4.24 -14.64 -6.80
C GLY A 120 4.94 -14.17 -5.52
N GLY A 121 4.97 -12.86 -5.24
CA GLY A 121 5.74 -12.28 -4.14
C GLY A 121 7.26 -12.44 -4.31
N ARG A 122 7.72 -12.78 -5.51
CA ARG A 122 9.14 -12.93 -5.85
C ARG A 122 9.71 -11.56 -6.25
N PRO A 123 11.05 -11.40 -6.25
CA PRO A 123 11.66 -10.14 -6.68
C PRO A 123 11.25 -9.82 -8.11
N PHE A 124 10.79 -8.59 -8.33
CA PHE A 124 10.37 -8.12 -9.66
C PHE A 124 10.90 -6.71 -9.94
N TYR A 125 11.05 -6.37 -11.21
CA TYR A 125 11.54 -5.07 -11.68
C TYR A 125 10.36 -4.18 -12.06
N GLN A 126 10.12 -3.15 -11.24
CA GLN A 126 8.95 -2.27 -11.37
C GLN A 126 8.85 -1.52 -12.71
N PHE A 127 9.96 -1.28 -13.40
CA PHE A 127 10.00 -0.57 -14.68
C PHE A 127 9.91 -1.50 -15.91
N ASP A 128 9.54 -2.76 -15.71
CA ASP A 128 9.11 -3.62 -16.81
C ASP A 128 7.99 -2.97 -17.61
N MET A 129 8.02 -3.11 -18.94
CA MET A 129 7.09 -2.43 -19.83
C MET A 129 5.63 -2.79 -19.55
N GLU A 130 5.30 -4.08 -19.31
CA GLU A 130 3.93 -4.50 -19.02
C GLU A 130 3.43 -3.84 -17.73
N LEU A 131 4.28 -3.81 -16.71
CA LEU A 131 3.96 -3.20 -15.42
C LEU A 131 3.82 -1.68 -15.51
N VAL A 132 4.63 -1.01 -16.34
CA VAL A 132 4.51 0.43 -16.59
C VAL A 132 3.19 0.75 -17.30
N GLU A 133 2.88 0.03 -18.38
CA GLU A 133 1.64 0.22 -19.15
C GLU A 133 0.39 -0.05 -18.30
N GLU A 134 0.44 -1.03 -17.39
CA GLU A 134 -0.64 -1.28 -16.42
C GLU A 134 -0.84 -0.12 -15.45
N ARG A 135 0.25 0.45 -14.91
CA ARG A 135 0.15 1.61 -14.02
C ARG A 135 -0.32 2.87 -14.73
N GLU A 136 0.09 3.09 -15.96
CA GLU A 136 -0.39 4.21 -16.77
C GLU A 136 -1.91 4.14 -17.00
N ARG A 137 -2.45 2.95 -17.26
CA ARG A 137 -3.91 2.73 -17.36
C ARG A 137 -4.64 3.06 -16.06
N CYS A 138 -4.15 2.57 -14.93
CA CYS A 138 -4.73 2.88 -13.62
C CYS A 138 -4.65 4.40 -13.32
N SER A 139 -3.52 5.03 -13.64
CA SER A 139 -3.30 6.46 -13.47
C SER A 139 -4.30 7.29 -14.29
N ALA A 140 -4.58 6.89 -15.53
CA ALA A 140 -5.60 7.53 -16.37
C ALA A 140 -7.01 7.42 -15.75
N ALA A 141 -7.37 6.26 -15.20
CA ALA A 141 -8.64 6.06 -14.50
C ALA A 141 -8.72 6.92 -13.22
N CYS A 142 -7.63 6.98 -12.44
CA CYS A 142 -7.52 7.85 -11.25
C CYS A 142 -7.72 9.33 -11.64
N TRP A 143 -7.05 9.78 -12.71
CA TRP A 143 -7.17 11.14 -13.22
C TRP A 143 -8.62 11.46 -13.60
N LYS A 144 -9.29 10.57 -14.31
CA LYS A 144 -10.70 10.72 -14.71
C LYS A 144 -11.63 10.84 -13.50
N PHE A 145 -11.48 9.94 -12.52
CA PHE A 145 -12.25 9.99 -11.26
C PHE A 145 -12.00 11.31 -10.52
N ASN A 146 -10.74 11.68 -10.31
CA ASN A 146 -10.36 12.86 -9.53
C ASN A 146 -10.88 14.16 -10.14
N ASN A 147 -10.79 14.31 -11.47
CA ASN A 147 -11.31 15.49 -12.17
C ASN A 147 -12.84 15.53 -12.18
N ALA A 148 -13.48 14.37 -12.33
CA ALA A 148 -14.94 14.29 -12.27
C ALA A 148 -15.45 14.72 -10.89
N MET A 149 -14.76 14.39 -9.79
CA MET A 149 -15.20 14.74 -8.43
C MET A 149 -15.15 16.25 -8.10
N ASN A 150 -14.93 17.12 -9.09
CA ASN A 150 -15.08 18.56 -8.96
C ASN A 150 -16.47 18.93 -8.41
N PRO A 151 -16.57 19.63 -7.27
CA PRO A 151 -17.84 19.99 -6.64
C PRO A 151 -18.79 20.77 -7.56
N SER A 152 -18.24 21.52 -8.54
CA SER A 152 -19.02 22.31 -9.49
C SER A 152 -19.75 21.48 -10.53
N LEU A 153 -19.39 20.21 -10.74
CA LEU A 153 -19.99 19.34 -11.76
C LEU A 153 -21.21 18.55 -11.26
N GLY A 154 -21.44 18.48 -9.94
CA GLY A 154 -22.67 17.90 -9.38
C GLY A 154 -22.92 16.44 -9.76
N LEU A 155 -21.91 15.57 -9.63
CA LEU A 155 -22.00 14.15 -10.00
C LEU A 155 -22.85 13.31 -9.03
N SER A 156 -23.67 12.43 -9.60
CA SER A 156 -24.49 11.48 -8.85
C SER A 156 -23.63 10.40 -8.20
N SER A 157 -24.06 9.86 -7.05
CA SER A 157 -23.35 8.77 -6.37
C SER A 157 -23.10 7.56 -7.26
N VAL A 158 -24.05 7.21 -8.13
CA VAL A 158 -23.94 6.10 -9.09
C VAL A 158 -22.75 6.29 -10.03
N GLU A 159 -22.59 7.49 -10.59
CA GLU A 159 -21.49 7.77 -11.51
C GLU A 159 -20.14 7.87 -10.78
N ARG A 160 -20.13 8.40 -9.55
CA ARG A 160 -18.94 8.35 -8.67
C ARG A 160 -18.48 6.91 -8.45
N SER A 161 -19.40 6.02 -8.09
CA SER A 161 -19.13 4.59 -7.90
C SER A 161 -18.67 3.92 -9.20
N ARG A 162 -19.27 4.26 -10.35
CA ARG A 162 -18.87 3.73 -11.66
C ARG A 162 -17.43 4.12 -12.01
N LEU A 163 -17.06 5.38 -11.84
CA LEU A 163 -15.71 5.87 -12.10
C LEU A 163 -14.68 5.27 -11.13
N PHE A 164 -15.06 5.07 -9.87
CA PHE A 164 -14.19 4.41 -8.91
C PHE A 164 -13.97 2.92 -9.27
N LYS A 165 -15.01 2.20 -9.69
CA LYS A 165 -14.88 0.83 -10.22
C LYS A 165 -13.96 0.76 -11.44
N GLU A 166 -13.88 1.81 -12.26
CA GLU A 166 -12.97 1.91 -13.40
C GLU A 166 -11.49 1.95 -12.95
N ILE A 167 -11.18 2.51 -11.77
CA ILE A 167 -9.83 2.45 -11.17
C ILE A 167 -9.48 1.02 -10.76
N LEU A 168 -10.43 0.28 -10.18
CA LEU A 168 -10.19 -1.08 -9.72
C LEU A 168 -10.21 -2.12 -10.85
N GLN A 169 -10.65 -1.72 -12.03
CA GLN A 169 -10.64 -2.52 -13.24
C GLN A 169 -10.16 -1.66 -14.42
N PRO A 170 -8.90 -1.15 -14.40
CA PRO A 170 -8.40 -0.29 -15.47
C PRO A 170 -8.41 -1.04 -16.78
N ARG A 171 -9.07 -0.48 -17.79
CA ARG A 171 -9.20 -1.11 -19.10
C ARG A 171 -8.07 -0.70 -20.01
N ASP A 172 -7.76 -1.60 -20.93
CA ASP A 172 -7.11 -1.23 -22.18
C ASP A 172 -8.18 -0.58 -23.08
N GLU A 173 -7.88 0.56 -23.71
CA GLU A 173 -8.79 1.26 -24.62
C GLU A 173 -9.25 0.37 -25.79
N LEU A 174 -8.43 -0.61 -26.17
CA LEU A 174 -8.74 -1.59 -27.21
C LEU A 174 -9.63 -2.75 -26.72
N ASN A 175 -9.77 -2.93 -25.40
CA ASN A 175 -10.54 -4.01 -24.80
C ASN A 175 -11.82 -3.46 -24.15
N LEU A 176 -12.88 -3.36 -24.96
CA LEU A 176 -14.18 -2.79 -24.60
C LEU A 176 -15.10 -3.76 -23.84
N ALA A 177 -14.60 -4.89 -23.34
CA ALA A 177 -15.40 -5.80 -22.53
C ALA A 177 -16.09 -5.02 -21.38
N PRO A 178 -17.37 -5.31 -21.06
CA PRO A 178 -18.06 -4.65 -19.96
C PRO A 178 -17.24 -4.77 -18.66
N ILE A 179 -17.30 -3.76 -17.79
CA ILE A 179 -16.86 -3.93 -16.40
C ILE A 179 -17.74 -5.07 -15.89
N ASN A 180 -17.11 -6.20 -15.59
CA ASN A 180 -17.83 -7.26 -14.93
C ASN A 180 -18.22 -6.70 -13.57
N ASP A 181 -19.48 -6.91 -13.16
CA ASP A 181 -19.95 -6.57 -11.82
C ASP A 181 -19.39 -7.58 -10.82
N THR A 182 -18.06 -7.69 -10.81
CA THR A 182 -17.31 -8.50 -9.86
C THR A 182 -17.38 -7.85 -8.51
N ASP A 183 -17.51 -8.67 -7.46
CA ASP A 183 -17.58 -8.28 -6.05
C ASP A 183 -16.26 -7.71 -5.50
N VAL A 184 -15.51 -6.93 -6.31
CA VAL A 184 -14.27 -6.25 -5.89
C VAL A 184 -14.54 -5.07 -4.95
N VAL A 185 -15.77 -4.53 -4.97
CA VAL A 185 -16.25 -3.47 -4.08
C VAL A 185 -17.62 -3.84 -3.55
N GLY A 186 -17.76 -3.86 -2.23
CA GLY A 186 -19.02 -4.09 -1.55
C GLY A 186 -20.01 -2.92 -1.67
N GLU A 187 -21.11 -3.03 -0.92
CA GLU A 187 -22.16 -2.03 -0.92
C GLU A 187 -21.77 -0.81 -0.07
N GLN A 188 -22.38 0.35 -0.36
CA GLN A 188 -22.25 1.56 0.46
C GLN A 188 -20.79 2.06 0.64
N VAL A 189 -19.95 1.89 -0.37
CA VAL A 189 -18.58 2.42 -0.38
C VAL A 189 -18.56 3.88 -0.84
N SER A 190 -17.91 4.73 -0.06
CA SER A 190 -17.72 6.16 -0.35
C SER A 190 -16.24 6.51 -0.40
N VAL A 191 -15.83 7.13 -1.51
CA VAL A 191 -14.44 7.55 -1.74
C VAL A 191 -14.43 9.03 -2.06
N GLU A 192 -13.58 9.76 -1.35
CA GLU A 192 -13.33 11.17 -1.64
C GLU A 192 -12.10 11.34 -2.55
N ALA A 193 -12.21 12.25 -3.50
CA ALA A 193 -11.08 12.63 -4.36
C ALA A 193 -10.17 13.68 -3.67
N PRO A 194 -8.88 13.73 -4.04
CA PRO A 194 -8.24 12.81 -4.98
C PRO A 194 -7.93 11.45 -4.34
N PHE A 195 -8.02 10.39 -5.14
CA PHE A 195 -7.62 9.04 -4.81
C PHE A 195 -6.55 8.57 -5.81
N HIS A 196 -5.61 7.75 -5.34
CA HIS A 196 -4.54 7.20 -6.16
C HIS A 196 -4.36 5.70 -5.89
N ALA A 197 -4.13 4.92 -6.94
CA ALA A 197 -3.68 3.54 -6.89
C ALA A 197 -2.64 3.29 -7.98
N ASP A 198 -1.75 2.33 -7.78
CA ASP A 198 -0.74 1.99 -8.79
C ASP A 198 -1.35 1.14 -9.91
N TYR A 199 -2.04 0.06 -9.55
CA TYR A 199 -2.63 -0.91 -10.48
C TYR A 199 -4.15 -0.96 -10.36
N GLY A 200 -4.69 -0.69 -9.18
CA GLY A 200 -6.11 -0.73 -8.84
C GLY A 200 -6.70 -2.14 -8.76
N TYR A 201 -6.35 -3.03 -9.69
CA TYR A 201 -6.90 -4.38 -9.78
C TYR A 201 -6.48 -5.32 -8.64
N ASN A 202 -5.53 -4.91 -7.79
CA ASN A 202 -5.10 -5.69 -6.63
C ASN A 202 -5.83 -5.30 -5.34
N ILE A 203 -6.76 -4.34 -5.41
CA ILE A 203 -7.48 -3.82 -4.26
C ILE A 203 -8.87 -4.46 -4.20
N GLN A 204 -9.22 -4.99 -3.03
CA GLN A 204 -10.54 -5.54 -2.72
C GLN A 204 -11.12 -4.79 -1.53
N ILE A 205 -12.38 -4.39 -1.62
CA ILE A 205 -13.05 -3.54 -0.62
C ILE A 205 -14.37 -4.16 -0.22
N GLY A 206 -14.58 -4.35 1.08
CA GLY A 206 -15.84 -4.80 1.66
C GLY A 206 -16.95 -3.75 1.59
N SER A 207 -18.00 -3.97 2.38
CA SER A 207 -19.17 -3.08 2.43
C SER A 207 -19.05 -2.03 3.54
N GLU A 208 -19.80 -0.93 3.41
CA GLU A 208 -19.85 0.16 4.39
C GLU A 208 -18.49 0.82 4.65
N VAL A 209 -17.69 0.99 3.60
CA VAL A 209 -16.32 1.56 3.69
C VAL A 209 -16.31 3.04 3.33
N PHE A 210 -15.58 3.83 4.11
CA PHE A 210 -15.26 5.22 3.78
C PHE A 210 -13.76 5.38 3.54
N ILE A 211 -13.39 6.05 2.45
CA ILE A 211 -12.01 6.41 2.10
C ILE A 211 -11.91 7.93 1.94
N GLY A 212 -11.14 8.57 2.82
CA GLY A 212 -10.91 10.00 2.82
C GLY A 212 -10.02 10.50 1.69
N ARG A 213 -10.00 11.82 1.50
CA ARG A 213 -9.22 12.50 0.45
C ARG A 213 -7.73 12.19 0.53
N ASN A 214 -7.07 12.25 -0.61
CA ASN A 214 -5.63 12.03 -0.78
C ASN A 214 -5.18 10.64 -0.30
N CYS A 215 -6.06 9.64 -0.31
CA CYS A 215 -5.65 8.27 -0.05
C CYS A 215 -4.81 7.76 -1.24
N HIS A 216 -3.71 7.07 -0.93
CA HIS A 216 -2.85 6.43 -1.92
C HIS A 216 -2.65 4.96 -1.58
N ILE A 217 -2.97 4.06 -2.50
CA ILE A 217 -2.77 2.63 -2.34
C ILE A 217 -1.76 2.13 -3.39
N SER A 218 -0.50 1.95 -3.00
CA SER A 218 0.52 1.31 -3.84
C SER A 218 0.33 -0.21 -3.79
N ASP A 219 -0.46 -0.72 -4.74
CA ASP A 219 -1.00 -2.09 -4.77
C ASP A 219 -0.27 -2.98 -5.79
N SER A 220 1.07 -3.06 -5.73
CA SER A 220 1.78 -4.11 -6.49
C SER A 220 1.42 -5.52 -5.98
N MET A 221 1.03 -5.64 -4.70
CA MET A 221 0.40 -6.85 -4.14
C MET A 221 -1.03 -6.59 -3.71
N SER A 222 -1.72 -7.66 -3.34
CA SER A 222 -3.09 -7.61 -2.83
C SER A 222 -3.25 -6.67 -1.62
N VAL A 223 -4.25 -5.80 -1.68
CA VAL A 223 -4.74 -5.01 -0.55
C VAL A 223 -6.20 -5.38 -0.31
N SER A 224 -6.47 -6.02 0.82
CA SER A 224 -7.82 -6.44 1.19
C SER A 224 -8.35 -5.56 2.33
N ILE A 225 -9.46 -4.88 2.09
CA ILE A 225 -10.14 -4.02 3.07
C ILE A 225 -11.47 -4.69 3.44
N GLY A 226 -11.66 -4.96 4.74
CA GLY A 226 -12.88 -5.56 5.27
C GLY A 226 -14.10 -4.65 5.24
N ASN A 227 -15.12 -5.02 6.01
CA ASN A 227 -16.38 -4.29 6.12
C ASN A 227 -16.34 -3.24 7.23
N ARG A 228 -17.16 -2.19 7.09
CA ARG A 228 -17.31 -1.11 8.09
C ARG A 228 -15.95 -0.49 8.48
N VAL A 229 -15.11 -0.27 7.48
CA VAL A 229 -13.79 0.34 7.64
C VAL A 229 -13.86 1.84 7.37
N TYR A 230 -13.26 2.62 8.26
CA TYR A 230 -13.07 4.06 8.08
C TYR A 230 -11.60 4.34 7.81
N ILE A 231 -11.30 4.93 6.65
CA ILE A 231 -9.95 5.38 6.29
C ILE A 231 -9.97 6.91 6.19
N GLY A 232 -9.21 7.56 7.05
CA GLY A 232 -9.10 9.02 7.11
C GLY A 232 -8.37 9.62 5.91
N PRO A 233 -8.24 10.96 5.87
CA PRO A 233 -7.54 11.63 4.79
C PRO A 233 -6.02 11.38 4.84
N ASN A 234 -5.36 11.47 3.69
CA ASN A 234 -3.90 11.33 3.52
C ASN A 234 -3.33 9.99 4.04
N VAL A 235 -4.11 8.92 4.05
CA VAL A 235 -3.61 7.58 4.39
C VAL A 235 -2.88 6.98 3.18
N SER A 236 -1.74 6.32 3.41
CA SER A 236 -0.95 5.68 2.37
C SER A 236 -0.68 4.21 2.68
N PHE A 237 -0.86 3.34 1.69
CA PHE A 237 -0.59 1.90 1.78
C PHE A 237 0.56 1.57 0.82
N HIS A 238 1.53 0.80 1.29
CA HIS A 238 2.68 0.38 0.48
C HIS A 238 2.85 -1.13 0.55
N THR A 239 2.58 -1.82 -0.55
CA THR A 239 2.73 -3.29 -0.61
C THR A 239 4.12 -3.75 -1.03
N THR A 240 5.05 -2.83 -1.31
CA THR A 240 6.41 -3.15 -1.76
C THR A 240 7.47 -2.65 -0.80
N ARG A 241 8.62 -3.31 -0.85
CA ARG A 241 9.85 -2.90 -0.18
C ARG A 241 11.07 -3.24 -1.02
N LEU A 242 12.17 -2.53 -0.79
CA LEU A 242 13.47 -2.89 -1.34
C LEU A 242 14.12 -4.02 -0.53
N ALA A 243 15.17 -4.62 -1.10
CA ALA A 243 16.06 -5.50 -0.34
C ALA A 243 16.62 -4.76 0.88
N SER A 244 16.60 -5.40 2.05
CA SER A 244 17.16 -4.84 3.29
C SER A 244 18.69 -4.70 3.18
N ASP A 245 19.35 -5.69 2.58
CA ASP A 245 20.77 -5.63 2.25
C ASP A 245 21.01 -4.60 1.13
N GLY A 246 21.78 -3.57 1.46
CA GLY A 246 22.11 -2.50 0.52
C GLY A 246 23.00 -2.91 -0.64
N SER A 247 23.75 -4.00 -0.50
CA SER A 247 24.59 -4.53 -1.59
C SER A 247 23.77 -5.14 -2.73
N LEU A 248 22.49 -5.44 -2.48
CA LEU A 248 21.53 -5.94 -3.46
C LEU A 248 20.71 -4.82 -4.14
N ARG A 249 20.94 -3.55 -3.75
CA ARG A 249 20.24 -2.40 -4.33
C ARG A 249 21.08 -1.81 -5.46
N GLU A 250 20.43 -1.59 -6.60
CA GLU A 250 21.03 -1.08 -7.84
C GLU A 250 20.31 0.22 -8.28
N GLY A 251 19.96 1.07 -7.32
CA GLY A 251 19.24 2.32 -7.57
C GLY A 251 17.88 2.07 -8.22
N VAL A 252 17.60 2.73 -9.35
CA VAL A 252 16.36 2.54 -10.13
C VAL A 252 16.22 1.13 -10.71
N HIS A 253 17.31 0.35 -10.79
CA HIS A 253 17.29 -1.05 -11.23
C HIS A 253 17.07 -2.03 -10.10
N SER A 254 16.87 -1.56 -8.87
CA SER A 254 16.62 -2.48 -7.75
C SER A 254 15.32 -3.23 -7.96
N ALA A 255 15.36 -4.54 -7.78
CA ALA A 255 14.15 -5.34 -7.67
C ALA A 255 13.36 -4.95 -6.39
N LEU A 256 12.04 -4.97 -6.50
CA LEU A 256 11.11 -4.83 -5.39
C LEU A 256 10.65 -6.19 -4.89
N TYR A 257 10.28 -6.23 -3.61
CA TYR A 257 9.69 -7.39 -2.96
C TYR A 257 8.29 -6.99 -2.50
N GLY A 258 7.29 -7.78 -2.91
CA GLY A 258 5.91 -7.54 -2.55
C GLY A 258 5.47 -8.32 -1.31
N SER A 259 4.66 -7.70 -0.46
CA SER A 259 3.82 -8.40 0.52
C SER A 259 2.48 -7.69 0.67
N GLY A 260 1.39 -8.46 0.66
CA GLY A 260 0.02 -7.93 0.72
C GLY A 260 -0.30 -7.25 2.05
N ILE A 261 -1.37 -6.46 2.06
CA ILE A 261 -1.89 -5.82 3.27
C ILE A 261 -3.34 -6.28 3.48
N THR A 262 -3.67 -6.62 4.73
CA THR A 262 -5.04 -7.00 5.11
C THR A 262 -5.55 -6.06 6.19
N ILE A 263 -6.73 -5.47 5.98
CA ILE A 263 -7.46 -4.68 6.96
C ILE A 263 -8.72 -5.43 7.33
N GLY A 264 -8.86 -5.79 8.61
CA GLY A 264 -10.04 -6.46 9.13
C GLY A 264 -11.28 -5.57 9.18
N ASP A 265 -12.40 -6.18 9.56
CA ASP A 265 -13.67 -5.48 9.73
C ASP A 265 -13.65 -4.50 10.92
N ASN A 266 -14.49 -3.47 10.88
CA ASN A 266 -14.67 -2.47 11.96
C ASN A 266 -13.38 -1.70 12.31
N VAL A 267 -12.45 -1.55 11.36
CA VAL A 267 -11.20 -0.83 11.58
C VAL A 267 -11.38 0.68 11.35
N TYR A 268 -10.76 1.49 12.20
CA TYR A 268 -10.70 2.94 12.06
C TYR A 268 -9.26 3.39 11.91
N ILE A 269 -8.93 3.95 10.75
CA ILE A 269 -7.62 4.48 10.42
C ILE A 269 -7.75 5.99 10.36
N GLU A 270 -7.19 6.70 11.33
CA GLU A 270 -7.20 8.16 11.36
C GLU A 270 -6.26 8.74 10.27
N GLY A 271 -6.27 10.06 10.09
CA GLY A 271 -5.58 10.71 8.97
C GLY A 271 -4.05 10.68 9.06
N ASN A 272 -3.38 10.78 7.91
CA ASN A 272 -1.91 10.78 7.76
C ASN A 272 -1.23 9.51 8.27
N VAL A 273 -1.89 8.35 8.18
CA VAL A 273 -1.29 7.05 8.54
C VAL A 273 -0.57 6.45 7.33
N THR A 274 0.55 5.77 7.57
CA THR A 274 1.25 4.96 6.58
C THR A 274 1.23 3.49 6.98
N ILE A 275 0.83 2.60 6.08
CA ILE A 275 0.76 1.15 6.31
C ILE A 275 1.73 0.46 5.36
N LEU A 276 2.67 -0.30 5.92
CA LEU A 276 3.76 -0.95 5.17
C LEU A 276 3.42 -2.38 4.75
N ALA A 277 4.26 -2.91 3.87
CA ALA A 277 4.05 -4.20 3.22
C ALA A 277 3.98 -5.35 4.24
N GLY A 278 3.02 -6.26 4.05
CA GLY A 278 2.86 -7.44 4.91
C GLY A 278 2.06 -7.21 6.18
N VAL A 279 1.58 -5.98 6.44
CA VAL A 279 0.80 -5.67 7.65
C VAL A 279 -0.60 -6.27 7.57
N ASN A 280 -1.02 -6.91 8.66
CA ASN A 280 -2.39 -7.36 8.90
C ASN A 280 -2.98 -6.59 10.09
N ILE A 281 -3.97 -5.73 9.84
CA ILE A 281 -4.67 -4.98 10.89
C ILE A 281 -5.90 -5.78 11.33
N GLY A 282 -5.92 -6.18 12.60
CA GLY A 282 -6.99 -6.99 13.18
C GLY A 282 -8.34 -6.27 13.27
N HIS A 283 -9.42 -7.05 13.39
CA HIS A 283 -10.78 -6.55 13.55
C HIS A 283 -10.92 -5.54 14.71
N GLY A 284 -11.66 -4.45 14.50
CA GLY A 284 -11.99 -3.49 15.55
C GLY A 284 -10.84 -2.58 15.97
N THR A 285 -9.71 -2.63 15.25
CA THR A 285 -8.51 -1.85 15.57
C THR A 285 -8.72 -0.37 15.25
N VAL A 286 -8.14 0.50 16.08
CA VAL A 286 -8.04 1.93 15.81
C VAL A 286 -6.58 2.31 15.63
N ILE A 287 -6.22 2.82 14.46
CA ILE A 287 -4.88 3.35 14.16
C ILE A 287 -4.94 4.88 14.25
N ARG A 288 -4.11 5.45 15.12
CA ARG A 288 -4.10 6.89 15.40
C ARG A 288 -3.39 7.69 14.33
N ALA A 289 -3.79 8.95 14.19
CA ALA A 289 -3.29 9.84 13.16
C ALA A 289 -1.75 9.95 13.19
N GLY A 290 -1.12 9.98 12.01
CA GLY A 290 0.34 10.10 11.89
C GLY A 290 1.13 8.81 12.15
N SER A 291 0.47 7.68 12.43
CA SER A 291 1.17 6.41 12.69
C SER A 291 1.84 5.84 11.44
N VAL A 292 3.00 5.22 11.62
CA VAL A 292 3.60 4.32 10.63
C VAL A 292 3.46 2.89 11.14
N VAL A 293 2.60 2.10 10.48
CA VAL A 293 2.30 0.72 10.85
C VAL A 293 3.22 -0.21 10.05
N SER A 294 4.11 -0.90 10.75
CA SER A 294 5.16 -1.74 10.17
C SER A 294 5.13 -3.20 10.63
N ALA A 295 4.20 -3.56 11.52
CA ALA A 295 4.00 -4.90 12.06
C ALA A 295 2.51 -5.10 12.39
N GLU A 296 2.14 -6.35 12.70
CA GLU A 296 0.79 -6.75 13.14
C GLU A 296 0.36 -6.12 14.48
#